data_AF-A0A6S6PGB3-F1
#
_entry.id   AF-A0A6S6PGB3-F1
#
_cell.length_a   1.000
_cell.length_b   1.000
_cell.length_c   1.000
_cell.angle_alpha   90.00
_cell.angle_beta   90.00
_cell.angle_gamma   90.00
#
_symmetry.space_group_name_H-M   'P 1'
#
loop_
_entity.id
_entity.type
_entity.pdbx_description
1 polymer ?
#
loop_
_entity_poly.entity_id
_entity_poly.type
_entity_poly.pdbx_seq_one_letter_code
_entity_poly.pdbx_strand_id
1 'polypeptide(L)'
;MSTPFTPPGGFGFGFGPMDRRALHEQRRQARRDVREHRREQRRTDCVADHSAGFGPGFGRAPGHGPGFEFGFDPRGGFGFGFGPGPRGRRGGGRGRGRRGDVRAAILTLLAERPMHGYEMIQEIAERSDGLWKPSPGSVYPTLQLLVDEGLIAGTETEGSKKLFDLTDDGRSAAEKVETPPWEQIADDAGPAHANLRSAVGQLMGAVAQSAYAANDEQQARILEIVNNARREIYGVLGEE
;
A
#
# COMPACT_ATOMS: atom_id res chain seq x y z
N MET A 1 -47.34 29.16 33.55
CA MET A 1 -45.91 29.01 33.20
C MET A 1 -45.76 27.70 32.45
N SER A 2 -45.67 27.77 31.11
CA SER A 2 -45.46 26.62 30.22
C SER A 2 -44.44 27.03 29.16
N THR A 3 -43.29 26.37 29.13
CA THR A 3 -42.22 26.56 28.15
C THR A 3 -42.47 25.67 26.93
N PRO A 4 -42.52 26.20 25.69
CA PRO A 4 -42.67 25.38 24.49
C PRO A 4 -41.38 25.42 23.66
N PHE A 5 -40.46 24.47 23.85
CA PHE A 5 -39.67 23.93 22.74
C PHE A 5 -38.93 22.65 23.16
N THR A 6 -39.64 21.52 23.04
CA THR A 6 -39.04 20.19 23.02
C THR A 6 -38.95 19.77 21.56
N PRO A 7 -37.77 19.56 20.96
CA PRO A 7 -37.68 19.05 19.61
C PRO A 7 -38.00 17.54 19.57
N PRO A 8 -38.81 17.07 18.62
CA PRO A 8 -39.04 15.65 18.42
C PRO A 8 -37.93 15.00 17.58
N GLY A 9 -37.45 13.85 18.01
CA GLY A 9 -37.06 12.73 17.13
C GLY A 9 -35.75 12.82 16.33
N GLY A 10 -34.81 11.94 16.68
CA GLY A 10 -34.16 11.05 15.71
C GLY A 10 -33.00 11.60 14.87
N PHE A 11 -31.80 11.62 15.44
CA PHE A 11 -30.56 11.48 14.67
C PHE A 11 -30.47 10.04 14.13
N GLY A 12 -30.43 9.90 12.80
CA GLY A 12 -30.26 8.61 12.13
C GLY A 12 -29.84 8.78 10.68
N PHE A 13 -28.57 9.07 10.44
CA PHE A 13 -27.95 8.85 9.13
C PHE A 13 -27.86 7.33 8.89
N GLY A 14 -28.88 6.79 8.23
CA GLY A 14 -28.93 5.36 7.92
C GLY A 14 -29.88 5.09 6.77
N PHE A 15 -29.34 4.94 5.55
CA PHE A 15 -30.04 4.22 4.49
C PHE A 15 -30.51 2.87 5.05
N GLY A 16 -31.81 2.62 4.99
CA GLY A 16 -32.39 1.39 5.48
C GLY A 16 -31.79 0.16 4.78
N PRO A 17 -31.84 -1.02 5.43
CA PRO A 17 -31.32 -2.27 4.85
C PRO A 17 -31.89 -2.62 3.47
N MET A 18 -33.07 -2.12 3.13
CA MET A 18 -33.76 -2.36 1.85
C MET A 18 -33.20 -1.50 0.70
N ASP A 19 -32.78 -0.25 0.94
CA ASP A 19 -32.27 0.65 -0.09
C ASP A 19 -30.89 0.23 -0.60
N ARG A 20 -30.06 -0.35 0.27
CA ARG A 20 -28.74 -0.87 -0.11
C ARG A 20 -28.82 -2.09 -1.02
N ARG A 21 -29.89 -2.89 -0.89
CA ARG A 21 -30.11 -4.09 -1.71
C ARG A 21 -30.54 -3.71 -3.12
N ALA A 22 -31.47 -2.75 -3.25
CA ALA A 22 -31.92 -2.24 -4.54
C ALA A 22 -30.78 -1.57 -5.34
N LEU A 23 -29.95 -0.76 -4.68
CA LEU A 23 -28.78 -0.14 -5.31
C LEU A 23 -27.74 -1.17 -5.79
N HIS A 24 -27.54 -2.24 -5.01
CA HIS A 24 -26.61 -3.31 -5.34
C HIS A 24 -27.10 -4.18 -6.51
N GLU A 25 -28.42 -4.39 -6.62
CA GLU A 25 -29.04 -5.10 -7.75
C GLU A 25 -28.97 -4.28 -9.04
N GLN A 26 -29.27 -2.97 -8.99
CA GLN A 26 -29.09 -2.06 -10.14
C GLN A 26 -27.64 -2.04 -10.65
N ARG A 27 -26.65 -2.00 -9.73
CA ARG A 27 -25.22 -2.01 -10.10
C ARG A 27 -24.79 -3.35 -10.72
N ARG A 28 -25.43 -4.46 -10.36
CA ARG A 28 -25.20 -5.78 -10.99
C ARG A 28 -25.83 -5.86 -12.38
N GLN A 29 -27.04 -5.32 -12.58
CA GLN A 29 -27.67 -5.25 -13.90
C GLN A 29 -26.83 -4.39 -14.86
N ALA A 30 -26.45 -3.17 -14.47
CA ALA A 30 -25.64 -2.30 -15.33
C ALA A 30 -24.30 -2.93 -15.76
N ARG A 31 -23.64 -3.68 -14.88
CA ARG A 31 -22.40 -4.41 -15.21
C ARG A 31 -22.63 -5.57 -16.17
N ARG A 32 -23.80 -6.22 -16.11
CA ARG A 32 -24.17 -7.30 -17.02
C ARG A 32 -24.44 -6.74 -18.41
N ASP A 33 -25.16 -5.63 -18.50
CA ASP A 33 -25.52 -4.98 -19.76
C ASP A 33 -24.26 -4.47 -20.50
N VAL A 34 -23.32 -3.85 -19.78
CA VAL A 34 -22.01 -3.44 -20.35
C VAL A 34 -21.22 -4.64 -20.89
N ARG A 35 -21.28 -5.78 -20.20
CA ARG A 35 -20.58 -7.01 -20.61
C ARG A 35 -21.23 -7.65 -21.85
N GLU A 36 -22.56 -7.60 -21.94
CA GLU A 36 -23.31 -8.09 -23.11
C GLU A 36 -23.06 -7.19 -24.31
N HIS A 37 -23.13 -5.86 -24.17
CA HIS A 37 -22.77 -4.91 -25.23
C HIS A 37 -21.34 -5.10 -25.76
N ARG A 38 -20.37 -5.31 -24.87
CA ARG A 38 -18.97 -5.57 -25.27
C ARG A 38 -18.78 -6.94 -25.95
N ARG A 39 -19.60 -7.94 -25.63
CA ARG A 39 -19.62 -9.24 -26.32
C ARG A 39 -20.25 -9.14 -27.70
N GLU A 40 -21.26 -8.29 -27.85
CA GLU A 40 -21.94 -8.03 -29.13
C GLU A 40 -21.03 -7.26 -30.09
N GLN A 41 -20.32 -6.23 -29.60
CA GLN A 41 -19.29 -5.52 -30.35
C GLN A 41 -18.18 -6.46 -30.87
N ARG A 42 -17.71 -7.38 -30.02
CA ARG A 42 -16.72 -8.40 -30.43
C ARG A 42 -17.25 -9.43 -31.42
N ARG A 43 -18.57 -9.62 -31.51
CA ARG A 43 -19.22 -10.49 -32.51
C ARG A 43 -19.37 -9.79 -33.86
N THR A 44 -19.57 -8.48 -33.86
CA THR A 44 -19.55 -7.67 -35.10
C THR A 44 -18.15 -7.53 -35.69
N ASP A 45 -17.10 -7.57 -34.85
CA ASP A 45 -15.71 -7.43 -35.32
C ASP A 45 -15.14 -8.69 -36.01
N CYS A 46 -15.75 -9.88 -35.83
CA CYS A 46 -15.25 -11.13 -36.44
C CYS A 46 -15.79 -11.45 -37.85
N VAL A 47 -16.48 -10.52 -38.51
CA VAL A 47 -16.91 -10.66 -39.92
C VAL A 47 -15.90 -10.01 -40.90
N ALA A 48 -14.87 -9.33 -40.39
CA ALA A 48 -13.84 -8.71 -41.21
C ALA A 48 -12.44 -9.13 -40.71
N ASP A 49 -11.95 -10.28 -41.17
CA ASP A 49 -10.59 -10.44 -41.72
C ASP A 49 -10.31 -11.94 -42.00
N HIS A 50 -10.02 -12.25 -43.27
CA HIS A 50 -9.50 -13.54 -43.71
C HIS A 50 -8.21 -13.24 -44.48
N SER A 51 -7.04 -13.61 -43.95
CA SER A 51 -5.95 -14.26 -44.73
C SER A 51 -4.65 -14.48 -43.93
N ALA A 52 -4.03 -15.64 -44.20
CA ALA A 52 -2.67 -16.10 -43.87
C ALA A 52 -2.38 -16.44 -42.38
N GLY A 53 -1.76 -17.56 -42.00
CA GLY A 53 -1.17 -18.71 -42.68
C GLY A 53 -0.12 -19.39 -41.76
N PHE A 54 -0.17 -20.73 -41.66
CA PHE A 54 0.90 -21.69 -41.28
C PHE A 54 1.41 -21.85 -39.80
N GLY A 55 1.36 -23.10 -39.28
CA GLY A 55 1.83 -23.57 -37.92
C GLY A 55 3.29 -24.11 -37.90
N PRO A 56 3.69 -25.17 -37.13
CA PRO A 56 3.09 -25.90 -35.99
C PRO A 56 4.05 -26.25 -34.79
N GLY A 57 3.51 -26.83 -33.69
CA GLY A 57 4.23 -27.59 -32.62
C GLY A 57 4.40 -26.84 -31.28
N PHE A 58 4.20 -27.36 -30.06
CA PHE A 58 4.03 -28.71 -29.49
C PHE A 58 3.28 -28.60 -28.14
N GLY A 59 2.58 -29.67 -27.72
CA GLY A 59 2.47 -30.05 -26.30
C GLY A 59 1.19 -29.68 -25.54
N ARG A 60 0.59 -30.67 -24.87
CA ARG A 60 -0.74 -30.68 -24.24
C ARG A 60 -0.61 -30.78 -22.71
N ALA A 61 -1.30 -29.87 -22.00
CA ALA A 61 -1.97 -29.98 -20.67
C ALA A 61 -1.14 -30.07 -19.35
N PRO A 62 -1.72 -29.89 -18.13
CA PRO A 62 -2.92 -29.10 -17.73
C PRO A 62 -2.76 -28.23 -16.45
N GLY A 63 -3.53 -27.13 -16.37
CA GLY A 63 -4.07 -26.60 -15.10
C GLY A 63 -3.26 -25.52 -14.38
N HIS A 64 -3.86 -24.34 -14.17
CA HIS A 64 -4.01 -23.60 -12.89
C HIS A 64 -4.51 -22.16 -13.16
N GLY A 65 -5.77 -21.87 -12.77
CA GLY A 65 -6.23 -20.58 -12.23
C GLY A 65 -6.37 -19.35 -13.16
N PRO A 66 -7.40 -18.49 -12.96
CA PRO A 66 -7.59 -17.29 -13.74
C PRO A 66 -6.54 -16.23 -13.41
N GLY A 67 -5.88 -15.71 -14.45
CA GLY A 67 -4.92 -14.63 -14.35
C GLY A 67 -5.54 -13.37 -13.74
N PHE A 68 -4.85 -12.80 -12.76
CA PHE A 68 -5.06 -11.43 -12.31
C PHE A 68 -4.36 -10.50 -13.32
N GLU A 69 -5.15 -10.04 -14.28
CA GLU A 69 -4.87 -8.96 -15.22
C GLU A 69 -4.76 -7.64 -14.43
N PHE A 70 -3.55 -7.19 -14.11
CA PHE A 70 -3.34 -5.80 -13.69
C PHE A 70 -3.30 -4.91 -14.94
N GLY A 71 -4.50 -4.59 -15.42
CA GLY A 71 -4.75 -3.55 -16.41
C GLY A 71 -4.55 -2.17 -15.80
N PHE A 72 -3.81 -1.34 -16.52
CA PHE A 72 -3.55 0.08 -16.27
C PHE A 72 -4.86 0.88 -16.37
N ASP A 73 -5.27 1.55 -15.28
CA ASP A 73 -6.36 2.53 -15.30
C ASP A 73 -5.77 3.92 -15.62
N PRO A 74 -6.25 4.63 -16.65
CA PRO A 74 -5.75 5.96 -17.01
C PRO A 74 -6.16 7.09 -16.03
N ARG A 75 -6.81 6.81 -14.89
CA ARG A 75 -7.15 7.81 -13.85
C ARG A 75 -6.31 7.68 -12.56
N GLY A 76 -5.01 7.91 -12.68
CA GLY A 76 -4.15 8.37 -11.57
C GLY A 76 -4.20 7.55 -10.27
N GLY A 77 -3.34 6.53 -10.16
CA GLY A 77 -3.13 5.81 -8.90
C GLY A 77 -1.85 4.97 -8.93
N PHE A 78 -1.03 5.12 -7.88
CA PHE A 78 0.28 4.51 -7.66
C PHE A 78 0.30 2.98 -7.86
N GLY A 79 1.23 2.50 -8.70
CA GLY A 79 1.52 1.08 -8.87
C GLY A 79 2.97 0.85 -9.29
N PHE A 80 3.75 0.22 -8.39
CA PHE A 80 5.08 -0.34 -8.66
C PHE A 80 4.99 -1.44 -9.73
N GLY A 81 5.87 -1.44 -10.74
CA GLY A 81 5.94 -2.49 -11.76
C GLY A 81 7.25 -2.50 -12.55
N PHE A 82 7.94 -3.64 -12.48
CA PHE A 82 9.25 -3.98 -13.07
C PHE A 82 9.34 -3.81 -14.60
N GLY A 83 10.49 -3.31 -15.08
CA GLY A 83 10.97 -3.50 -16.46
C GLY A 83 12.47 -3.85 -16.45
N PRO A 84 12.98 -4.71 -17.35
CA PRO A 84 14.36 -5.18 -17.33
C PRO A 84 15.31 -4.09 -17.88
N GLY A 85 15.95 -3.33 -16.99
CA GLY A 85 16.97 -2.33 -17.32
C GLY A 85 18.39 -2.80 -16.94
N PRO A 86 19.43 -2.34 -17.66
CA PRO A 86 20.77 -2.94 -17.62
C PRO A 86 21.55 -2.59 -16.35
N ARG A 87 22.47 -3.49 -15.99
CA ARG A 87 23.42 -3.38 -14.89
C ARG A 87 24.12 -2.00 -14.88
N GLY A 88 23.92 -1.23 -13.82
CA GLY A 88 24.67 0.00 -13.60
C GLY A 88 24.38 0.68 -12.25
N ARG A 89 25.44 0.83 -11.45
CA ARG A 89 25.63 1.71 -10.29
C ARG A 89 24.84 1.47 -9.00
N ARG A 90 25.64 1.06 -8.01
CA ARG A 90 25.48 1.22 -6.56
C ARG A 90 25.19 2.69 -6.23
N GLY A 91 23.92 3.09 -6.24
CA GLY A 91 23.42 4.35 -5.71
C GLY A 91 22.60 4.09 -4.45
N GLY A 92 22.92 4.79 -3.36
CA GLY A 92 22.24 4.65 -2.08
C GLY A 92 20.74 4.94 -2.18
N GLY A 93 19.93 3.90 -2.09
CA GLY A 93 18.48 4.05 -1.94
C GLY A 93 18.16 4.52 -0.54
N ARG A 94 17.90 5.82 -0.38
CA ARG A 94 17.46 6.53 0.85
C ARG A 94 16.09 6.09 1.37
N GLY A 95 15.87 4.79 1.56
CA GLY A 95 14.59 4.28 2.07
C GLY A 95 14.36 2.78 1.88
N ARG A 96 15.26 2.09 1.18
CA ARG A 96 15.26 0.63 1.16
C ARG A 96 16.24 0.17 2.22
N GLY A 97 15.75 0.00 3.45
CA GLY A 97 16.54 -0.56 4.55
C GLY A 97 17.36 -1.74 4.06
N ARG A 98 18.66 -1.71 4.34
CA ARG A 98 19.58 -2.78 3.95
C ARG A 98 19.08 -4.08 4.57
N ARG A 99 19.41 -5.22 3.98
CA ARG A 99 19.01 -6.53 4.56
C ARG A 99 19.46 -6.68 6.03
N GLY A 100 20.59 -6.06 6.39
CA GLY A 100 21.07 -5.99 7.79
C GLY A 100 20.10 -5.24 8.70
N ASP A 101 19.60 -4.09 8.25
CA ASP A 101 18.66 -3.24 8.99
C ASP A 101 17.35 -3.98 9.24
N VAL A 102 16.82 -4.71 8.23
CA VAL A 102 15.59 -5.52 8.41
C VAL A 102 15.79 -6.60 9.46
N ARG A 103 16.92 -7.32 9.43
CA ARG A 103 17.23 -8.38 10.38
C ARG A 103 17.30 -7.85 11.82
N ALA A 104 18.08 -6.79 12.03
CA ALA A 104 18.23 -6.17 13.34
C ALA A 104 16.88 -5.67 13.88
N ALA A 105 16.09 -5.00 13.04
CA ALA A 105 14.76 -4.51 13.42
C ALA A 105 13.80 -5.64 13.84
N ILE A 106 13.78 -6.77 13.12
CA ILE A 106 12.95 -7.92 13.49
C ILE A 106 13.37 -8.49 14.86
N LEU A 107 14.67 -8.66 15.09
CA LEU A 107 15.18 -9.18 16.37
C LEU A 107 14.85 -8.25 17.53
N THR A 108 15.04 -6.94 17.36
CA THR A 108 14.68 -5.94 18.37
C THR A 108 13.19 -5.99 18.71
N LEU A 109 12.30 -6.04 17.70
CA LEU A 109 10.86 -6.11 17.95
C LEU A 109 10.46 -7.40 18.67
N LEU A 110 10.99 -8.54 18.24
CA LEU A 110 10.66 -9.83 18.87
C LEU A 110 11.24 -9.98 20.28
N ALA A 111 12.25 -9.18 20.65
CA ALA A 111 12.73 -9.12 22.03
C ALA A 111 11.70 -8.49 22.98
N GLU A 112 10.81 -7.66 22.48
CA GLU A 112 9.75 -7.03 23.28
C GLU A 112 8.53 -7.95 23.42
N ARG A 113 8.10 -8.57 22.32
CA ARG A 113 6.95 -9.48 22.29
C ARG A 113 6.91 -10.32 21.01
N PRO A 114 6.25 -11.49 21.05
CA PRO A 114 5.90 -12.22 19.84
C PRO A 114 5.04 -11.37 18.89
N MET A 115 5.31 -11.44 17.58
CA MET A 115 4.61 -10.63 16.57
C MET A 115 4.40 -11.38 15.25
N HIS A 116 3.43 -10.92 14.47
CA HIS A 116 3.26 -11.36 13.08
C HIS A 116 4.14 -10.55 12.12
N GLY A 117 4.56 -11.15 10.99
CA GLY A 117 5.43 -10.46 10.03
C GLY A 117 4.86 -9.16 9.45
N TYR A 118 3.54 -9.07 9.27
CA TYR A 118 2.91 -7.81 8.82
C TYR A 118 2.89 -6.75 9.93
N GLU A 119 2.69 -7.17 11.18
CA GLU A 119 2.73 -6.29 12.33
C GLU A 119 4.11 -5.67 12.50
N MET A 120 5.18 -6.46 12.33
CA MET A 120 6.55 -5.94 12.33
C MET A 120 6.78 -4.86 11.26
N ILE A 121 6.23 -5.02 10.05
CA ILE A 121 6.32 -4.00 9.00
C ILE A 121 5.70 -2.68 9.46
N GLN A 122 4.57 -2.75 10.17
CA GLN A 122 3.84 -1.59 10.65
C GLN A 122 4.56 -0.94 11.84
N GLU A 123 5.02 -1.73 12.80
CA GLU A 123 5.81 -1.25 13.95
C GLU A 123 7.10 -0.56 13.51
N ILE A 124 7.85 -1.13 12.54
CA ILE A 124 9.05 -0.49 11.99
C ILE A 124 8.70 0.84 11.31
N ALA A 125 7.60 0.87 10.56
CA ALA A 125 7.14 2.11 9.92
C ALA A 125 6.71 3.14 10.96
N GLU A 126 6.08 2.75 12.05
CA GLU A 126 5.62 3.67 13.09
C GLU A 126 6.80 4.25 13.88
N ARG A 127 7.74 3.40 14.33
CA ARG A 127 8.91 3.82 15.11
C ARG A 127 9.92 4.64 14.33
N SER A 128 9.95 4.48 13.02
CA SER A 128 10.76 5.34 12.14
C SER A 128 10.03 6.61 11.72
N ASP A 129 8.87 6.94 12.32
CA ASP A 129 8.01 8.03 11.87
C ASP A 129 7.71 7.95 10.36
N GLY A 130 7.59 6.75 9.82
CA GLY A 130 7.35 6.47 8.40
C GLY A 130 8.54 6.75 7.48
N LEU A 131 9.71 7.11 8.03
CA LEU A 131 10.95 7.29 7.25
C LEU A 131 11.41 5.97 6.62
N TRP A 132 11.09 4.85 7.26
CA TRP A 132 11.44 3.54 6.76
C TRP A 132 10.31 2.53 6.94
N LYS A 133 9.81 2.03 5.81
CA LYS A 133 8.85 0.93 5.78
C LYS A 133 9.42 -0.23 4.97
N PRO A 134 9.91 -1.31 5.62
CA PRO A 134 10.42 -2.45 4.89
C PRO A 134 9.29 -3.13 4.10
N SER A 135 9.60 -3.62 2.90
CA SER A 135 8.59 -4.27 2.07
C SER A 135 8.34 -5.70 2.53
N PRO A 136 7.15 -6.27 2.28
CA PRO A 136 6.87 -7.69 2.49
C PRO A 136 7.94 -8.61 1.87
N GLY A 137 8.38 -8.30 0.64
CA GLY A 137 9.42 -9.06 -0.07
C GLY A 137 10.83 -8.95 0.54
N SER A 138 11.04 -8.11 1.55
CA SER A 138 12.27 -8.06 2.35
C SER A 138 12.09 -8.72 3.72
N VAL A 139 10.93 -8.55 4.36
CA VAL A 139 10.66 -9.09 5.70
C VAL A 139 10.48 -10.60 5.68
N TYR A 140 9.60 -11.14 4.83
CA TYR A 140 9.30 -12.58 4.86
C TYR A 140 10.48 -13.49 4.51
N PRO A 141 11.34 -13.16 3.51
CA PRO A 141 12.56 -13.92 3.30
C PRO A 141 13.54 -13.83 4.47
N THR A 142 13.58 -12.69 5.17
CA THR A 142 14.45 -12.52 6.35
C THR A 142 13.92 -13.31 7.55
N LEU A 143 12.60 -13.36 7.73
CA LEU A 143 11.98 -14.22 8.74
C LEU A 143 12.31 -15.69 8.49
N GLN A 144 12.23 -16.16 7.24
CA GLN A 144 12.60 -17.53 6.91
C GLN A 144 14.08 -17.79 7.23
N LEU A 145 14.97 -16.87 6.86
CA LEU A 145 16.39 -16.98 7.19
C LEU A 145 16.64 -17.07 8.71
N LEU A 146 15.95 -16.24 9.51
CA LEU A 146 16.08 -16.26 10.96
C LEU A 146 15.52 -17.56 11.59
N VAL A 147 14.50 -18.16 10.98
CA VAL A 147 14.01 -19.50 11.36
C VAL A 147 15.06 -20.56 11.04
N ASP A 148 15.63 -20.51 9.83
CA ASP A 148 16.64 -21.46 9.37
C ASP A 148 17.94 -21.36 10.21
N GLU A 149 18.28 -20.15 10.68
CA GLU A 149 19.37 -19.87 11.64
C GLU A 149 19.04 -20.30 13.08
N GLY A 150 17.80 -20.69 13.37
CA GLY A 150 17.37 -21.09 14.72
C GLY A 150 17.20 -19.93 15.71
N LEU A 151 17.16 -18.68 15.22
CA LEU A 151 17.04 -17.48 16.07
C LEU A 151 15.60 -17.13 16.39
N ILE A 152 14.65 -17.53 15.54
CA ILE A 152 13.23 -17.35 15.80
C ILE A 152 12.47 -18.66 15.56
N ALA A 153 11.38 -18.84 16.28
CA ALA A 153 10.43 -19.93 16.05
C ALA A 153 9.09 -19.35 15.56
N GLY A 154 8.46 -20.02 14.61
CA GLY A 154 7.14 -19.67 14.10
C GLY A 154 6.07 -20.64 14.61
N THR A 155 5.09 -20.16 15.36
CA THR A 155 3.93 -20.94 15.81
C THR A 155 2.71 -20.58 14.95
N GLU A 156 1.97 -21.58 14.47
CA GLU A 156 0.69 -21.34 13.79
C GLU A 156 -0.38 -20.93 14.80
N THR A 157 -0.99 -19.77 14.57
CA THR A 157 -2.17 -19.31 15.32
C THR A 157 -3.44 -19.66 14.56
N GLU A 158 -4.57 -19.74 15.27
CA GLU A 158 -5.89 -19.96 14.66
C GLU A 158 -6.15 -18.95 13.53
N GLY A 159 -6.19 -19.41 12.28
CA GLY A 159 -6.39 -18.55 11.10
C GLY A 159 -5.15 -18.30 10.24
N SER A 160 -4.26 -19.30 10.12
CA SER A 160 -3.16 -19.40 9.13
C SER A 160 -2.06 -18.33 9.18
N LYS A 161 -2.09 -17.44 10.17
CA LYS A 161 -1.01 -16.49 10.43
C LYS A 161 0.02 -17.11 11.39
N LYS A 162 1.29 -17.04 11.02
CA LYS A 162 2.40 -17.46 11.90
C LYS A 162 2.76 -16.34 12.85
N LEU A 163 2.74 -16.63 14.14
CA LEU A 163 3.30 -15.77 15.18
C LEU A 163 4.77 -16.16 15.36
N PHE A 164 5.67 -15.18 15.36
CA PHE A 164 7.09 -15.42 15.54
C PHE A 164 7.51 -15.00 16.95
N ASP A 165 8.43 -15.74 17.55
CA ASP A 165 9.05 -15.44 18.85
C ASP A 165 10.56 -15.77 18.80
N LEU A 166 11.35 -15.14 19.67
CA LEU A 166 12.78 -15.42 19.79
C LEU A 166 13.03 -16.75 20.51
N THR A 167 13.99 -17.50 20.00
CA THR A 167 14.66 -18.57 20.75
C THR A 167 15.66 -17.98 21.75
N ASP A 168 16.26 -18.81 22.60
CA ASP A 168 17.32 -18.35 23.52
C ASP A 168 18.54 -17.78 22.78
N ASP A 169 18.92 -18.42 21.67
CA ASP A 169 19.95 -17.91 20.76
C ASP A 169 19.52 -16.59 20.10
N GLY A 170 18.23 -16.48 19.75
CA GLY A 170 17.61 -15.26 19.26
C GLY A 170 17.69 -14.10 20.24
N ARG A 171 17.41 -14.33 21.53
CA ARG A 171 17.53 -13.31 22.59
C ARG A 171 18.97 -12.83 22.73
N SER A 172 19.92 -13.77 22.74
CA SER A 172 21.36 -13.44 22.76
C SER A 172 21.81 -12.67 21.52
N ALA A 173 21.19 -12.91 20.36
CA ALA A 173 21.45 -12.15 19.14
C ALA A 173 20.81 -10.76 19.17
N ALA A 174 19.63 -10.61 19.77
CA ALA A 174 18.93 -9.34 19.93
C ALA A 174 19.66 -8.39 20.89
N GLU A 175 20.24 -8.91 21.97
CA GLU A 175 21.06 -8.13 22.92
C GLU A 175 22.31 -7.50 22.27
N LYS A 176 22.81 -8.08 21.17
CA LYS A 176 23.93 -7.53 20.41
C LYS A 176 23.52 -6.38 19.48
N VAL A 177 22.23 -6.12 19.34
CA VAL A 177 21.71 -4.97 18.58
C VAL A 177 21.72 -3.77 19.52
N GLU A 178 22.82 -3.01 19.50
CA GLU A 178 23.02 -1.85 20.38
C GLU A 178 22.03 -0.72 20.12
N THR A 179 21.72 -0.47 18.84
CA THR A 179 20.81 0.61 18.44
C THR A 179 19.83 0.08 17.40
N PRO A 180 18.52 0.21 17.64
CA PRO A 180 17.52 -0.18 16.67
C PRO A 180 17.69 0.59 15.34
N PRO A 181 17.52 -0.06 14.18
CA PRO A 181 17.79 0.58 12.90
C PRO A 181 16.90 1.79 12.60
N TRP A 182 15.69 1.84 13.15
CA TRP A 182 14.80 3.00 12.98
C TRP A 182 15.30 4.26 13.69
N GLU A 183 16.07 4.13 14.77
CA GLU A 183 16.69 5.28 15.46
C GLU A 183 17.82 5.85 14.61
N GLN A 184 18.69 4.98 14.08
CA GLN A 184 19.77 5.40 13.17
C GLN A 184 19.21 6.11 11.93
N ILE A 185 18.11 5.61 11.37
CA ILE A 185 17.44 6.22 10.22
C ILE A 185 16.81 7.58 10.59
N ALA A 186 16.25 7.72 11.79
CA ALA A 186 15.71 8.98 12.26
C ALA A 186 16.83 10.03 12.47
N ASP A 187 17.95 9.62 13.04
CA ASP A 187 19.12 10.47 13.26
C ASP A 187 19.74 10.92 11.92
N ASP A 188 19.91 10.00 10.97
CA ASP A 188 20.44 10.27 9.63
C ASP A 188 19.56 11.22 8.80
N ALA A 189 18.25 11.23 9.03
CA ALA A 189 17.32 12.10 8.32
C ALA A 189 17.56 13.58 8.65
N GLY A 190 18.12 13.90 9.82
CA GLY A 190 18.45 15.24 10.25
C GLY A 190 17.24 16.21 10.32
N PRO A 191 17.46 17.46 10.76
CA PRO A 191 16.37 18.42 10.99
C PRO A 191 15.59 18.79 9.72
N ALA A 192 16.23 18.73 8.55
CA ALA A 192 15.64 19.12 7.29
C ALA A 192 14.48 18.19 6.86
N HIS A 193 14.64 16.87 7.04
CA HIS A 193 13.56 15.92 6.73
C HIS A 193 12.38 16.04 7.69
N ALA A 194 12.64 16.28 8.97
CA ALA A 194 11.61 16.52 9.98
C ALA A 194 10.77 17.77 9.63
N ASN A 195 11.43 18.88 9.24
CA ASN A 195 10.76 20.10 8.82
C ASN A 195 9.89 19.89 7.56
N LEU A 196 10.41 19.20 6.55
CA LEU A 196 9.65 18.89 5.34
C LEU A 196 8.41 18.03 5.65
N ARG A 197 8.56 16.99 6.49
CA ARG A 197 7.43 16.15 6.92
C ARG A 197 6.35 16.97 7.61
N SER A 198 6.75 17.83 8.56
CA SER A 198 5.81 18.70 9.28
C SER A 198 5.06 19.62 8.32
N ALA A 199 5.75 20.26 7.37
CA ALA A 199 5.13 21.10 6.35
C ALA A 199 4.15 20.33 5.45
N VAL A 200 4.52 19.11 5.02
CA VAL A 200 3.62 18.24 4.24
C VAL A 200 2.39 17.83 5.05
N GLY A 201 2.57 17.49 6.33
CA GLY A 201 1.48 17.17 7.24
C GLY A 201 0.49 18.33 7.42
N GLN A 202 1.00 19.55 7.62
CA GLN A 202 0.20 20.77 7.70
C GLN A 202 -0.58 21.03 6.40
N LEU A 203 0.07 20.87 5.24
CA LEU A 203 -0.60 20.99 3.93
C LEU A 203 -1.72 19.97 3.77
N MET A 204 -1.47 18.70 4.09
CA MET A 204 -2.49 17.65 4.02
C MET A 204 -3.65 17.90 4.98
N GLY A 205 -3.37 18.40 6.19
CA GLY A 205 -4.37 18.82 7.15
C GLY A 205 -5.27 19.94 6.60
N ALA A 206 -4.68 20.97 5.99
CA ALA A 206 -5.42 22.07 5.38
C ALA A 206 -6.31 21.60 4.20
N VAL A 207 -5.79 20.72 3.34
CA VAL A 207 -6.55 20.12 2.23
C VAL A 207 -7.68 19.22 2.75
N ALA A 208 -7.44 18.44 3.81
CA ALA A 208 -8.49 17.62 4.42
C ALA A 208 -9.60 18.48 5.06
N GLN A 209 -9.23 19.58 5.70
CA GLN A 209 -10.20 20.55 6.24
C GLN A 209 -11.03 21.20 5.13
N SER A 210 -10.43 21.50 3.99
CA SER A 210 -11.17 22.13 2.88
C SER A 210 -12.25 21.21 2.30
N ALA A 211 -12.08 19.89 2.35
CA ALA A 211 -13.09 18.94 1.88
C ALA A 211 -14.47 19.12 2.57
N TYR A 212 -14.49 19.62 3.81
CA TYR A 212 -15.71 19.86 4.57
C TYR A 212 -16.10 21.35 4.66
N ALA A 213 -15.20 22.27 4.33
CA ALA A 213 -15.38 23.71 4.56
C ALA A 213 -15.41 24.56 3.28
N ALA A 214 -14.97 24.04 2.13
CA ALA A 214 -14.78 24.83 0.91
C ALA A 214 -15.90 24.63 -0.12
N ASN A 215 -16.32 25.73 -0.76
CA ASN A 215 -17.23 25.74 -1.91
C ASN A 215 -16.51 25.36 -3.22
N ASP A 216 -17.25 25.14 -4.31
CA ASP A 216 -16.70 24.66 -5.60
C ASP A 216 -15.55 25.54 -6.15
N GLU A 217 -15.65 26.86 -6.01
CA GLU A 217 -14.61 27.80 -6.45
C GLU A 217 -13.34 27.71 -5.56
N GLN A 218 -13.53 27.54 -4.26
CA GLN A 218 -12.44 27.30 -3.31
C GLN A 218 -11.78 25.93 -3.56
N GLN A 219 -12.54 24.88 -3.88
CA GLN A 219 -12.01 23.56 -4.24
C GLN A 219 -11.14 23.63 -5.51
N ALA A 220 -11.59 24.35 -6.53
CA ALA A 220 -10.83 24.55 -7.77
C ALA A 220 -9.48 25.24 -7.52
N ARG A 221 -9.46 26.31 -6.70
CA ARG A 221 -8.23 27.02 -6.31
C ARG A 221 -7.28 26.15 -5.49
N ILE A 222 -7.80 25.34 -4.55
CA ILE A 222 -6.98 24.44 -3.74
C ILE A 222 -6.34 23.36 -4.62
N LEU A 223 -7.09 22.80 -5.57
CA LEU A 223 -6.56 21.84 -6.54
C LEU A 223 -5.44 22.45 -7.37
N GLU A 224 -5.56 23.71 -7.79
CA GLU A 224 -4.52 24.43 -8.51
C GLU A 224 -3.24 24.58 -7.67
N ILE A 225 -3.37 25.03 -6.41
CA ILE A 225 -2.24 25.18 -5.47
C ILE A 225 -1.49 23.86 -5.31
N VAL A 226 -2.21 22.76 -5.06
CA VAL A 226 -1.60 21.43 -4.87
C VAL A 226 -0.89 20.95 -6.14
N ASN A 227 -1.48 21.18 -7.31
CA ASN A 227 -0.87 20.80 -8.59
C ASN A 227 0.39 21.62 -8.90
N ASN A 228 0.39 22.91 -8.58
CA ASN A 228 1.55 23.78 -8.75
C ASN A 228 2.68 23.39 -7.79
N ALA A 229 2.38 23.18 -6.51
CA ALA A 229 3.35 22.69 -5.53
C ALA A 229 4.00 21.37 -5.98
N ARG A 230 3.21 20.42 -6.50
CA ARG A 230 3.74 19.17 -7.06
C ARG A 230 4.72 19.43 -8.22
N ARG A 231 4.40 20.37 -9.11
CA ARG A 231 5.27 20.70 -10.26
C ARG A 231 6.57 21.34 -9.81
N GLU A 232 6.53 22.27 -8.86
CA GLU A 232 7.72 22.94 -8.30
C GLU A 232 8.64 21.95 -7.60
N ILE A 233 8.09 21.01 -6.81
CA ILE A 233 8.88 19.95 -6.17
C ILE A 233 9.62 19.10 -7.21
N TYR A 234 8.96 18.71 -8.31
CA TYR A 234 9.63 17.99 -9.39
C TYR A 234 10.65 18.85 -10.15
N GLY A 235 10.44 20.16 -10.22
CA GLY A 235 11.43 21.11 -10.76
C GLY A 235 12.72 21.08 -9.96
N VAL A 236 12.63 21.25 -8.64
CA VAL A 236 13.80 21.18 -7.74
C VAL A 236 14.53 19.83 -7.83
N LEU A 237 13.80 18.72 -8.00
CA LEU A 237 14.41 17.39 -8.17
C LEU A 237 15.05 17.16 -9.55
N GLY A 238 14.76 18.01 -10.52
CA GLY A 238 15.30 17.95 -11.88
C GLY A 238 16.44 18.96 -12.14
N GLU A 239 16.74 19.83 -11.19
CA GLU A 239 17.89 20.74 -11.21
C GLU A 239 19.14 19.96 -10.75
N GLU A 240 20.00 19.54 -11.70
CA GLU A 240 21.39 19.07 -11.45
C GLU A 240 22.40 20.21 -11.56
#